data_AF-A0A2Z4W0Z4-F1
#
_entry.id   AF-A0A2Z4W0Z4-F1
#
_cell.length_a   1.000
_cell.length_b   1.000
_cell.length_c   1.000
_cell.angle_alpha   90.00
_cell.angle_beta   90.00
_cell.angle_gamma   90.00
#
_symmetry.space_group_name_H-M   'P 1'
#
loop_
_entity.id
_entity.type
_entity.pdbx_description
1 polymer ?
#
loop_
_entity_poly.entity_id
_entity_poly.type
_entity_poly.pdbx_seq_one_letter_code
_entity_poly.pdbx_strand_id
1 'polypeptide(L)' 'MSTGIWIVLVVLALILGFVGGFFAARKYMEDYLKKNPPINEQMLRTMMIQMGQKPSEKKLHQMMASMKQNMSKK' A
#
# COMPACT_ATOMS: atom_id res chain seq x y z
N MET A 1 36.75 -28.13 -10.17
CA MET A 1 35.44 -27.51 -9.86
C MET A 1 35.34 -26.21 -10.63
N SER A 2 34.31 -26.02 -11.45
CA SER A 2 34.16 -24.84 -12.31
C SER A 2 33.56 -23.68 -11.52
N THR A 3 34.40 -22.76 -11.06
CA THR A 3 34.03 -21.56 -10.31
C THR A 3 33.09 -20.63 -11.08
N GLY A 4 33.13 -20.64 -12.42
CA GLY A 4 32.27 -19.82 -13.28
C GLY A 4 30.78 -20.20 -13.19
N ILE A 5 30.45 -21.49 -13.07
CA ILE A 5 29.05 -21.96 -12.98
C ILE A 5 28.41 -21.48 -11.66
N TRP A 6 29.17 -21.50 -10.58
CA TRP A 6 28.72 -21.02 -9.27
C TRP A 6 28.40 -19.53 -9.27
N ILE A 7 29.22 -18.72 -9.94
CA ILE A 7 28.98 -17.26 -10.02
C ILE A 7 27.66 -16.97 -10.74
N VAL A 8 27.39 -17.65 -11.87
CA VAL A 8 26.14 -17.45 -12.62
C VAL A 8 24.92 -17.88 -11.81
N LEU A 9 25.00 -19.01 -11.11
CA LEU A 9 23.91 -19.49 -10.24
C LEU A 9 23.61 -18.53 -9.08
N VAL A 10 24.65 -17.97 -8.44
CA VAL A 10 24.48 -16.99 -7.35
C VAL A 10 23.82 -15.71 -7.85
N VAL A 11 24.23 -15.21 -9.03
CA VAL A 11 23.62 -14.03 -9.64
C VAL A 11 22.15 -14.28 -10.00
N LEU A 12 21.84 -15.45 -10.58
CA LEU A 12 20.48 -15.82 -10.91
C LEU A 12 19.59 -15.94 -9.66
N ALA A 13 20.11 -16.55 -8.60
CA ALA A 13 19.43 -16.67 -7.32
C ALA A 13 19.17 -15.31 -6.66
N LEU A 14 20.12 -14.38 -6.75
CA LEU A 14 19.93 -13.00 -6.27
C LEU A 14 18.82 -12.26 -7.03
N ILE A 15 18.79 -12.39 -8.36
CA ILE A 15 17.76 -11.75 -9.19
C ILE A 15 16.38 -12.35 -8.87
N LEU A 16 16.28 -13.67 -8.80
CA LEU A 16 15.03 -14.36 -8.46
C LEU A 16 14.56 -14.04 -7.03
N GLY A 17 15.49 -13.98 -6.07
CA GLY A 17 15.21 -13.60 -4.69
C GLY A 17 14.73 -12.15 -4.58
N PHE A 18 15.32 -11.23 -5.34
CA PHE A 18 14.91 -9.82 -5.34
C PHE A 18 13.54 -9.62 -5.97
N VAL A 19 13.28 -10.23 -7.13
CA VAL A 19 11.98 -10.14 -7.82
C VAL A 19 10.89 -10.83 -6.99
N GLY A 20 11.15 -12.02 -6.46
CA GLY A 20 10.23 -12.75 -5.60
C GLY A 20 9.95 -12.02 -4.29
N GLY A 21 10.99 -11.51 -3.63
CA GLY A 21 10.87 -10.73 -2.40
C GLY A 21 10.09 -9.43 -2.59
N PHE A 22 10.33 -8.71 -3.69
CA PHE A 22 9.61 -7.47 -4.00
C PHE A 22 8.11 -7.71 -4.23
N PHE A 23 7.76 -8.74 -5.01
CA PHE A 23 6.35 -9.09 -5.25
C PHE A 23 5.64 -9.59 -3.99
N ALA A 24 6.31 -10.41 -3.18
CA ALA A 24 5.76 -10.88 -1.92
C ALA A 24 5.53 -9.74 -0.93
N ALA A 25 6.51 -8.84 -0.76
CA ALA A 25 6.40 -7.66 0.09
C ALA A 25 5.27 -6.73 -0.39
N ARG A 26 5.14 -6.52 -1.70
CA ARG A 26 4.05 -5.72 -2.29
C ARG A 26 2.68 -6.31 -1.93
N LYS A 27 2.49 -7.62 -2.13
CA LYS A 27 1.23 -8.29 -1.81
C LYS A 27 0.92 -8.21 -0.31
N TYR A 28 1.93 -8.42 0.53
CA TYR A 28 1.78 -8.32 1.99
C TYR A 28 1.37 -6.91 2.44
N MET A 29 1.98 -5.86 1.89
CA MET A 29 1.61 -4.47 2.20
C MET A 29 0.19 -4.16 1.77
N GLU A 30 -0.25 -4.66 0.62
CA GLU A 30 -1.61 -4.47 0.14
C GLU A 30 -2.63 -5.14 1.08
N ASP A 31 -2.38 -6.37 1.50
CA ASP A 31 -3.21 -7.10 2.45
C ASP A 31 -3.23 -6.42 3.83
N TYR A 32 -2.11 -5.85 4.26
CA TYR A 32 -2.01 -5.09 5.52
C TYR A 32 -2.87 -3.82 5.50
N LEU A 33 -2.77 -3.03 4.43
CA LEU A 33 -3.56 -1.79 4.26
C LEU A 33 -5.06 -2.07 4.09
N LYS A 34 -5.42 -3.22 3.49
CA LYS A 34 -6.82 -3.67 3.39
C LYS A 34 -7.39 -4.05 4.77
N LYS A 35 -6.59 -4.69 5.64
CA LYS A 35 -7.03 -5.11 6.99
C LYS A 35 -7.08 -3.94 7.98
N ASN A 36 -6.17 -2.98 7.88
CA ASN A 36 -6.15 -1.76 8.69
C ASN A 36 -6.25 -0.54 7.77
N PRO A 37 -7.47 -0.13 7.36
CA PRO A 37 -7.64 0.97 6.43
C PRO A 37 -6.98 2.23 7.01
N PRO A 38 -6.06 2.88 6.28
CA PRO A 38 -5.28 4.00 6.79
C PRO A 38 -6.10 5.27 7.03
N ILE A 39 -7.39 5.28 6.68
CA ILE A 39 -8.24 6.47 6.71
C ILE A 39 -9.42 6.22 7.64
N ASN A 40 -9.42 6.94 8.77
CA ASN A 40 -10.54 7.02 9.70
C ASN A 40 -11.23 8.42 9.60
N GLU A 41 -12.41 8.56 10.18
CA GLU A 41 -13.19 9.82 10.15
C GLU A 41 -12.43 11.01 10.76
N GLN A 42 -11.65 10.77 11.80
CA GLN A 42 -10.85 11.81 12.47
C GLN A 42 -9.71 12.31 11.58
N MET A 43 -9.05 11.43 10.82
CA MET A 43 -8.03 11.81 9.84
C MET A 43 -8.65 12.58 8.68
N LEU A 44 -9.81 12.17 8.17
CA LEU A 44 -10.53 12.93 7.13
C LEU A 44 -10.97 14.31 7.61
N ARG A 45 -11.44 14.41 8.86
CA ARG A 45 -11.79 15.67 9.50
C ARG A 45 -10.58 16.58 9.64
N THR A 46 -9.47 16.03 10.13
CA THR A 46 -8.19 16.77 10.25
C THR A 46 -7.69 17.23 8.88
N MET A 47 -7.78 16.38 7.86
CA MET A 47 -7.40 16.70 6.48
C MET A 47 -8.27 17.83 5.91
N MET A 48 -9.58 17.81 6.13
CA MET A 48 -10.47 18.91 5.70
C MET A 48 -10.14 20.22 6.41
N ILE A 49 -9.86 20.18 7.72
CA ILE A 49 -9.47 21.36 8.50
C ILE A 49 -8.14 21.92 8.00
N GLN A 50 -7.15 21.06 7.71
CA GLN A 50 -5.86 21.48 7.12
C GLN A 50 -6.02 22.13 5.75
N MET A 51 -7.03 21.73 4.98
CA MET A 51 -7.39 22.34 3.70
C MET A 51 -8.27 23.60 3.84
N GLY A 52 -8.53 24.08 5.05
CA GLY A 52 -9.38 25.25 5.30
C GLY A 52 -10.88 25.02 5.04
N GLN A 53 -11.29 23.76 4.84
CA GLN A 53 -12.69 23.40 4.65
C GLN A 53 -13.36 23.15 5.99
N LYS A 54 -14.52 23.77 6.23
CA LYS A 54 -15.36 23.45 7.39
C LYS A 54 -15.88 22.02 7.26
N PRO A 55 -15.51 21.10 8.17
CA PRO A 55 -15.97 19.72 8.13
C PRO A 55 -17.47 19.71 8.46
N SER A 56 -18.31 19.45 7.46
CA SER A 56 -19.72 19.08 7.69
C SER A 56 -19.78 17.56 7.82
N GLU A 57 -20.44 17.05 8.87
CA GLU A 57 -20.60 15.60 9.11
C GLU A 57 -21.13 14.85 7.89
N LYS A 58 -22.03 15.46 7.11
CA LYS A 58 -22.54 14.88 5.85
C LYS A 58 -21.46 14.78 4.77
N LYS A 59 -20.65 15.82 4.60
CA LYS A 59 -19.53 15.82 3.64
C LYS A 59 -18.43 14.86 4.07
N LEU A 60 -18.16 14.76 5.37
CA LEU A 60 -17.21 13.81 5.94
C LEU A 60 -17.61 12.37 5.59
N HIS A 61 -18.88 12.02 5.84
CA HIS A 61 -19.40 10.69 5.56
C HIS A 61 -19.39 10.37 4.05
N GLN A 62 -19.77 11.35 3.21
CA GLN A 62 -19.73 11.22 1.75
C GLN A 62 -18.29 11.01 1.23
N MET A 63 -17.32 11.76 1.76
CA MET A 63 -15.90 11.59 1.43
C MET A 63 -15.35 10.25 1.93
N MET A 64 -15.73 9.82 3.13
CA MET A 64 -15.28 8.52 3.66
C MET A 64 -15.79 7.36 2.78
N ALA A 65 -17.05 7.42 2.35
CA ALA A 65 -17.64 6.44 1.44
C ALA A 65 -16.95 6.41 0.06
N SER A 66 -16.67 7.58 -0.54
CA SER A 66 -15.97 7.66 -1.83
C SER A 66 -14.51 7.20 -1.74
N MET A 67 -13.81 7.54 -0.65
CA MET A 67 -12.44 7.09 -0.40
C MET A 67 -12.37 5.57 -0.19
N LYS A 68 -13.34 4.99 0.54
CA LYS A 68 -13.44 3.54 0.73
C LYS A 68 -13.67 2.81 -0.60
N GLN A 69 -14.55 3.34 -1.46
CA GLN A 69 -14.77 2.79 -2.79
C GLN A 69 -13.50 2.86 -3.66
N ASN A 70 -12.75 3.97 -3.63
CA ASN A 70 -11.51 4.12 -4.38
C ASN A 70 -10.39 3.20 -3.89
N MET A 71 -10.26 2.98 -2.56
CA MET A 71 -9.28 2.04 -2.01
C MET A 71 -9.63 0.58 -2.30
N SER A 72 -10.92 0.23 -2.38
CA SER A 72 -11.38 -1.13 -2.69
C SER A 72 -11.25 -1.49 -4.18
N LYS A 73 -11.12 -0.49 -5.07
CA LYS A 73 -11.12 -0.70 -6.53
C LYS A 73 -9.71 -0.91 -7.11
N LYS A 74 -8.72 -1.20 -6.27
CA LYS A 74 -7.32 -1.47 -6.67
C LYS A 74 -6.93 -2.92 -6.42
#